data_AF-A0A7W0J7P7-F1
#
_entry.id   AF-A0A7W0J7P7-F1
#
_cell.length_a   1.000
_cell.length_b   1.000
_cell.length_c   1.000
_cell.angle_alpha   90.00
_cell.angle_beta   90.00
_cell.angle_gamma   90.00
#
_symmetry.space_group_name_H-M   'P 1'
#
loop_
_entity.id
_entity.type
_entity.pdbx_description
1 polymer ?
#
loop_
_entity_poly.entity_id
_entity_poly.type
_entity_poly.pdbx_seq_one_letter_code
_entity_poly.pdbx_strand_id
1 'polypeptide(L)'
;MIPLLSAMKMAAKNLTFRFQNRNNKEAGNLMDSKQHSVKNRLLFALNILMVVGLLSACTEVQSTMVVPPIVSPTQSTLEADSSTPYPSRPVYPPGTLVDYTAQNGDNLAAIANHFNTNVAEILEANPLLPKTITTLQAGFQLKIPIYYKALWGSQFQILPDALYVNGPAQTGFDTVSYVNSQPGWLKNYTVFAGDKMRTGGELIDLVALNYSISPRVLLALAEYQTGALSQPELADNLRIYPLGYENQFYRGFYLQLVWAASLLNNGYYRWRNGSLDEINRTDGTLEIPDPWQNAATVAFQHYFSQKLSIQDYDDAIQENGF
;
A
#
# COMPACT_ATOMS: atom_id res chain seq x y z
N MET A 1 16.53 84.63 -9.02
CA MET A 1 15.95 85.71 -8.18
C MET A 1 14.45 85.41 -8.10
N ILE A 2 13.82 85.06 -6.98
CA ILE A 2 14.06 85.41 -5.58
C ILE A 2 13.81 84.14 -4.74
N PRO A 3 14.87 83.35 -4.52
CA PRO A 3 14.95 82.36 -3.46
C PRO A 3 15.68 83.02 -2.28
N LEU A 4 14.97 83.65 -1.35
CA LEU A 4 15.62 84.17 -0.12
C LEU A 4 14.71 84.34 1.10
N LEU A 5 13.38 84.19 0.96
CA LEU A 5 12.45 84.25 2.10
C LEU A 5 12.01 82.88 2.65
N SER A 6 12.37 81.78 1.98
CA SER A 6 12.01 80.41 2.41
C SER A 6 13.12 79.72 3.22
N ALA A 7 14.39 80.15 3.10
CA ALA A 7 15.52 79.50 3.76
C ALA A 7 15.70 79.88 5.25
N MET A 8 15.23 81.05 5.70
CA MET A 8 15.35 81.46 7.10
C MET A 8 14.30 80.86 8.04
N LYS A 9 13.20 80.30 7.53
CA LYS A 9 12.18 79.60 8.34
C LYS A 9 12.49 78.11 8.60
N MET A 10 13.47 77.52 7.90
CA MET A 10 13.85 76.12 8.06
C MET A 10 15.06 75.93 9.00
N ALA A 11 15.92 76.94 9.19
CA ALA A 11 17.07 76.88 10.10
C ALA A 11 16.69 77.01 11.59
N ALA A 12 15.61 77.74 11.92
CA ALA A 12 15.17 77.91 13.32
C ALA A 12 14.39 76.70 13.87
N LYS A 13 13.83 75.83 13.03
CA LYS A 13 13.11 74.62 13.46
C LYS A 13 14.03 73.42 13.75
N ASN A 14 15.21 73.37 13.13
CA ASN A 14 16.15 72.26 13.29
C ASN A 14 17.10 72.38 14.50
N LEU A 15 17.28 73.57 15.06
CA LEU A 15 18.06 73.76 16.30
C LEU A 15 17.25 73.43 17.57
N THR A 16 15.95 73.73 17.59
CA THR A 16 15.08 73.40 18.73
C THR A 16 14.81 71.89 18.84
N PHE A 17 14.78 71.16 17.73
CA PHE A 17 14.59 69.70 17.73
C PHE A 17 15.83 68.93 18.20
N ARG A 18 17.05 69.48 17.98
CA ARG A 18 18.29 68.81 18.40
C ARG A 18 18.66 68.99 19.89
N PHE A 19 18.12 70.00 20.57
CA PHE A 19 18.33 70.15 22.02
C PHE A 19 17.35 69.32 22.87
N GLN A 20 16.12 69.08 22.38
CA GLN A 20 15.13 68.29 23.12
C GLN A 20 15.43 66.77 23.10
N ASN A 21 16.13 66.29 22.07
CA ASN A 21 16.49 64.87 21.93
C ASN A 21 17.77 64.45 22.66
N ARG A 22 18.58 65.39 23.18
CA ARG A 22 19.75 65.06 24.01
C ARG A 22 19.38 64.87 25.49
N ASN A 23 18.44 65.65 26.01
CA ASN A 23 18.02 65.56 27.42
C ASN A 23 17.14 64.33 27.72
N ASN A 24 16.38 63.83 26.74
CA ASN A 24 15.60 62.58 26.93
C ASN A 24 16.44 61.30 26.88
N LYS A 25 17.69 61.36 26.41
CA LYS A 25 18.58 60.19 26.33
C LYS A 25 19.39 59.94 27.61
N GLU A 26 19.55 60.96 28.45
CA GLU A 26 20.27 60.84 29.73
C GLU A 26 19.35 60.50 30.92
N ALA A 27 18.04 60.82 30.85
CA ALA A 27 17.08 60.41 31.90
C ALA A 27 16.62 58.94 31.77
N GLY A 28 16.62 58.36 30.57
CA GLY A 28 16.26 56.95 30.34
C GLY A 28 17.32 55.93 30.76
N ASN A 29 18.60 56.33 30.82
CA ASN A 29 19.71 55.42 31.14
C ASN A 29 19.99 55.26 32.65
N LEU A 30 19.38 56.07 33.53
CA LEU A 30 19.54 55.91 34.98
C LEU A 30 18.48 55.00 35.64
N MET A 31 17.35 54.73 34.98
CA MET A 31 16.29 53.88 35.52
C MET A 31 16.38 52.40 35.08
N ASP A 32 17.12 52.09 34.01
CA ASP A 32 17.30 50.72 33.51
C ASP A 32 18.47 49.95 34.19
N SER A 33 19.45 50.68 34.75
CA SER A 33 20.61 50.09 35.44
C SER A 33 20.28 49.46 36.81
N LYS A 34 19.29 49.98 37.54
CA LYS A 34 18.92 49.44 38.85
C LYS A 34 17.96 48.25 38.79
N GLN A 35 17.21 48.07 37.70
CA GLN A 35 16.22 46.99 37.57
C GLN A 35 16.83 45.69 37.01
N HIS A 36 17.92 45.78 36.23
CA HIS A 36 18.70 44.63 35.77
C HIS A 36 19.61 44.00 36.85
N SER A 37 20.04 44.76 37.85
CA SER A 37 20.96 44.29 38.92
C SER A 37 20.28 43.35 39.94
N VAL A 38 18.98 43.51 40.19
CA VAL A 38 18.24 42.67 41.15
C VAL A 38 17.80 41.34 40.55
N LYS A 39 17.41 41.33 39.26
CA LYS A 39 17.01 40.09 38.56
C LYS A 39 18.17 39.13 38.33
N ASN A 40 19.38 39.63 38.05
CA ASN A 40 20.57 38.78 37.90
C ASN A 40 21.07 38.20 39.23
N ARG A 41 20.85 38.85 40.37
CA ARG A 41 21.18 38.29 41.69
C ARG A 41 20.23 37.16 42.11
N LEU A 42 18.97 37.23 41.69
CA LEU A 42 17.98 36.17 41.94
C LEU A 42 18.23 34.93 41.03
N LEU A 43 18.63 35.15 39.77
CA LEU A 43 18.99 34.08 38.83
C LEU A 43 20.34 33.39 39.16
N PHE A 44 21.30 34.09 39.78
CA PHE A 44 22.56 33.49 40.23
C PHE A 44 22.41 32.69 41.55
N ALA A 45 21.57 33.16 42.48
CA ALA A 45 21.30 32.44 43.73
C ALA A 45 20.50 31.14 43.48
N LEU A 46 19.62 31.11 42.48
CA LEU A 46 18.84 29.93 42.12
C LEU A 46 19.69 28.86 41.40
N ASN A 47 20.70 29.26 40.62
CA ASN A 47 21.63 28.34 39.97
C ASN A 47 22.71 27.76 40.92
N ILE A 48 23.08 28.48 41.99
CA ILE A 48 24.01 27.95 43.02
C ILE A 48 23.30 26.95 43.95
N LEU A 49 21.99 27.06 44.16
CA LEU A 49 21.22 26.07 44.93
C LEU A 49 21.00 24.74 44.17
N MET A 50 21.21 24.73 42.84
CA MET A 50 21.07 23.54 42.00
C MET A 50 22.38 22.76 41.81
N VAL A 51 23.54 23.33 42.18
CA VAL A 51 24.87 22.72 41.99
C VAL A 51 25.48 22.18 43.30
N VAL A 52 24.98 22.59 44.47
CA VAL A 52 25.48 22.11 45.79
C VAL A 52 24.73 20.85 46.29
N GLY A 53 23.72 20.36 45.57
CA GLY A 53 23.01 19.11 45.89
C GLY A 53 23.72 17.82 45.47
N LEU A 54 24.91 17.88 44.85
CA LEU A 54 25.59 16.72 44.26
C LEU A 54 26.74 16.14 45.11
N LEU A 55 26.97 16.61 46.34
CA LEU A 55 28.04 16.06 47.19
C LEU A 55 27.60 15.92 48.65
N SER A 56 26.78 14.91 48.95
CA SER A 56 26.76 14.19 50.24
C SER A 56 25.68 13.11 50.22
N ALA A 57 26.09 11.86 50.06
CA ALA A 57 25.64 10.70 50.85
C ALA A 57 25.99 9.39 50.13
N CYS A 58 27.21 8.90 50.37
CA CYS A 58 27.43 7.46 50.38
C CYS A 58 26.86 6.93 51.70
N THR A 59 25.77 6.17 51.65
CA THR A 59 25.43 5.14 52.64
C THR A 59 24.65 4.04 51.93
N GLU A 60 25.23 2.85 51.82
CA GLU A 60 24.51 1.66 51.42
C GLU A 60 23.61 1.22 52.59
N VAL A 61 22.30 1.29 52.40
CA VAL A 61 21.35 0.58 53.25
C VAL A 61 21.10 -0.76 52.59
N GLN A 62 21.64 -1.81 53.20
CA GLN A 62 21.44 -3.18 52.77
C GLN A 62 20.02 -3.63 53.17
N SER A 63 19.04 -3.30 52.33
CA SER A 63 17.69 -3.84 52.43
C SER A 63 17.64 -5.17 51.68
N THR A 64 17.60 -6.28 52.42
CA THR A 64 17.23 -7.58 51.89
C THR A 64 15.75 -7.59 51.54
N MET A 65 15.40 -7.19 50.31
CA MET A 65 14.11 -7.53 49.75
C MET A 65 14.17 -8.96 49.22
N VAL A 66 13.41 -9.86 49.86
CA VAL A 66 13.04 -11.14 49.27
C VAL A 66 12.12 -10.83 48.09
N VAL A 67 12.65 -10.92 46.88
CA VAL A 67 11.85 -10.83 45.65
C VAL A 67 11.19 -12.20 45.44
N PRO A 68 9.86 -12.33 45.52
CA PRO A 68 9.20 -13.55 45.05
C PRO A 68 9.52 -13.71 43.56
N PRO A 69 9.64 -14.95 43.02
CA PRO A 69 9.90 -15.15 41.61
C PRO A 69 8.84 -14.37 40.81
N ILE A 70 9.30 -13.37 40.06
CA ILE A 70 8.51 -12.72 39.03
C ILE A 70 8.25 -13.83 38.02
N VAL A 71 7.05 -14.40 38.06
CA VAL A 71 6.46 -15.01 36.87
C VAL A 71 6.39 -13.87 35.86
N SER A 72 7.37 -13.83 34.96
CA SER A 72 7.26 -13.07 33.73
C SER A 72 5.87 -13.39 33.17
N PRO A 73 5.02 -12.40 32.86
CA PRO A 73 3.95 -12.69 31.92
C PRO A 73 4.68 -13.24 30.70
N THR A 74 4.36 -14.47 30.34
CA THR A 74 4.81 -15.09 29.10
C THR A 74 4.62 -14.02 28.04
N GLN A 75 5.75 -13.41 27.64
CA GLN A 75 5.80 -12.56 26.48
C GLN A 75 5.40 -13.53 25.40
N SER A 76 4.16 -13.40 24.94
CA SER A 76 3.70 -14.04 23.71
C SER A 76 4.76 -13.66 22.72
N THR A 77 5.66 -14.61 22.44
CA THR A 77 6.51 -14.57 21.28
C THR A 77 5.49 -14.46 20.17
N LEU A 78 5.31 -13.25 19.64
CA LEU A 78 4.80 -13.07 18.31
C LEU A 78 5.78 -13.88 17.48
N GLU A 79 5.38 -15.09 17.13
CA GLU A 79 6.07 -15.89 16.14
C GLU A 79 6.25 -14.95 14.96
N ALA A 80 7.50 -14.60 14.68
CA ALA A 80 7.80 -13.96 13.42
C ALA A 80 7.34 -14.97 12.38
N ASP A 81 6.24 -14.66 11.69
CA ASP A 81 5.76 -15.38 10.52
C ASP A 81 6.91 -15.41 9.52
N SER A 82 7.73 -16.46 9.61
CA SER A 82 8.72 -16.76 8.61
C SER A 82 7.94 -17.28 7.42
N SER A 83 7.68 -16.43 6.42
CA SER A 83 7.28 -16.90 5.10
C SER A 83 8.39 -17.81 4.61
N THR A 84 8.21 -19.12 4.73
CA THR A 84 9.12 -20.06 4.07
C THR A 84 8.92 -19.84 2.57
N PRO A 85 9.95 -19.42 1.81
CA PRO A 85 9.79 -19.21 0.38
C PRO A 85 9.27 -20.49 -0.25
N TYR A 86 8.23 -20.38 -1.08
CA TYR A 86 7.77 -21.53 -1.87
C TYR A 86 8.97 -22.10 -2.63
N PRO A 87 9.15 -23.43 -2.66
CA PRO A 87 10.29 -24.02 -3.34
C PRO A 87 10.28 -23.59 -4.80
N SER A 88 11.43 -23.22 -5.35
CA SER A 88 11.52 -22.94 -6.79
C SER A 88 11.30 -24.24 -7.58
N ARG A 89 10.68 -24.12 -8.76
CA ARG A 89 10.56 -25.28 -9.65
C ARG A 89 11.96 -25.76 -10.08
N PRO A 90 12.16 -27.07 -10.27
CA PRO A 90 13.40 -27.57 -10.83
C PRO A 90 13.58 -27.09 -12.28
N VAL A 91 14.82 -27.09 -12.76
CA VAL A 91 15.10 -26.89 -14.18
C VAL A 91 14.71 -28.15 -14.93
N TYR A 92 13.89 -28.01 -15.95
CA TYR A 92 13.45 -29.12 -16.79
C TYR A 92 14.32 -29.21 -18.06
N PRO A 93 14.86 -30.40 -18.41
CA PRO A 93 15.37 -30.64 -19.75
C PRO A 93 14.29 -30.35 -20.81
N PRO A 94 14.66 -29.82 -22.00
CA PRO A 94 13.71 -29.52 -23.06
C PRO A 94 12.83 -30.73 -23.42
N GLY A 95 11.52 -30.50 -23.54
CA GLY A 95 10.55 -31.54 -23.91
C GLY A 95 10.21 -32.53 -22.79
N THR A 96 10.62 -32.27 -21.54
CA THR A 96 10.23 -33.11 -20.40
C THR A 96 8.71 -33.13 -20.28
N LEU A 97 8.11 -34.32 -20.12
CA LEU A 97 6.67 -34.44 -19.90
C LEU A 97 6.35 -34.17 -18.43
N VAL A 98 5.56 -33.13 -18.17
CA VAL A 98 5.05 -32.80 -16.84
C VAL A 98 3.56 -33.04 -16.73
N ASP A 99 3.10 -33.31 -15.51
CA ASP A 99 1.68 -33.45 -15.21
C ASP A 99 1.00 -32.08 -15.09
N TYR A 100 -0.13 -31.94 -15.77
CA TYR A 100 -0.96 -30.76 -15.72
C TYR A 100 -2.43 -31.16 -15.54
N THR A 101 -3.12 -30.45 -14.66
CA THR A 101 -4.56 -30.58 -14.45
C THR A 101 -5.22 -29.39 -15.10
N ALA A 102 -6.06 -29.64 -16.11
CA ALA A 102 -6.76 -28.58 -16.82
C ALA A 102 -7.60 -27.74 -15.85
N GLN A 103 -7.53 -26.42 -16.00
CA GLN A 103 -8.25 -25.43 -15.24
C GLN A 103 -9.47 -24.92 -16.02
N ASN A 104 -10.35 -24.18 -15.34
CA ASN A 104 -11.57 -23.71 -15.96
C ASN A 104 -11.30 -22.65 -17.03
N GLY A 105 -11.59 -22.98 -18.29
CA GLY A 105 -11.41 -22.09 -19.43
C GLY A 105 -10.12 -22.30 -20.20
N ASP A 106 -9.35 -23.32 -19.84
CA ASP A 106 -8.16 -23.69 -20.57
C ASP A 106 -8.47 -24.04 -22.02
N ASN A 107 -7.52 -23.69 -22.86
CA ASN A 107 -7.45 -24.12 -24.24
C ASN A 107 -6.00 -24.49 -24.57
N LEU A 108 -5.81 -25.34 -25.57
CA LEU A 108 -4.48 -25.87 -25.92
C LEU A 108 -3.49 -24.77 -26.33
N ALA A 109 -3.94 -23.68 -26.95
CA ALA A 109 -3.06 -22.60 -27.38
C ALA A 109 -2.49 -21.82 -26.18
N ALA A 110 -3.34 -21.49 -25.20
CA ALA A 110 -2.90 -20.84 -23.97
C ALA A 110 -1.93 -21.73 -23.17
N ILE A 111 -2.28 -23.00 -22.97
CA ILE A 111 -1.40 -23.97 -22.30
C ILE A 111 -0.05 -24.08 -23.02
N ALA A 112 -0.06 -24.19 -24.35
CA ALA A 112 1.17 -24.24 -25.13
C ALA A 112 2.07 -23.02 -24.87
N ASN A 113 1.49 -21.82 -24.85
CA ASN A 113 2.23 -20.59 -24.55
C ASN A 113 2.80 -20.58 -23.12
N HIS A 114 2.01 -20.99 -22.12
CA HIS A 114 2.44 -21.03 -20.72
C HIS A 114 3.62 -21.99 -20.51
N PHE A 115 3.56 -23.16 -21.14
CA PHE A 115 4.58 -24.20 -21.03
C PHE A 115 5.72 -24.08 -22.07
N ASN A 116 5.67 -23.03 -22.90
CA ASN A 116 6.64 -22.75 -23.95
C ASN A 116 6.79 -23.90 -24.97
N THR A 117 5.69 -24.58 -25.28
CA THR A 117 5.60 -25.69 -26.25
C THR A 117 4.64 -25.30 -27.38
N ASN A 118 4.17 -26.26 -28.17
CA ASN A 118 3.17 -26.05 -29.19
C ASN A 118 2.03 -27.09 -29.09
N VAL A 119 0.90 -26.77 -29.70
CA VAL A 119 -0.32 -27.60 -29.65
C VAL A 119 -0.08 -29.00 -30.23
N ALA A 120 0.76 -29.14 -31.25
CA ALA A 120 1.01 -30.43 -31.89
C ALA A 120 1.75 -31.39 -30.93
N GLU A 121 2.76 -30.90 -30.21
CA GLU A 121 3.47 -31.68 -29.19
C GLU A 121 2.54 -32.08 -28.02
N ILE A 122 1.64 -31.19 -27.59
CA ILE A 122 0.64 -31.54 -26.55
C ILE A 122 -0.29 -32.65 -27.05
N LEU A 123 -0.79 -32.58 -28.28
CA LEU A 123 -1.66 -33.61 -28.83
C LEU A 123 -0.94 -34.95 -29.03
N GLU A 124 0.35 -34.92 -29.40
CA GLU A 124 1.18 -36.12 -29.51
C GLU A 124 1.38 -36.80 -28.15
N ALA A 125 1.63 -36.01 -27.10
CA ALA A 125 1.75 -36.51 -25.73
C ALA A 125 0.43 -37.01 -25.13
N ASN A 126 -0.72 -36.61 -25.69
CA ASN A 126 -2.06 -36.94 -25.19
C ASN A 126 -2.96 -37.53 -26.30
N PRO A 127 -2.69 -38.76 -26.78
CA PRO A 127 -3.37 -39.34 -27.95
C PRO A 127 -4.88 -39.59 -27.76
N LEU A 128 -5.38 -39.52 -26.53
CA LEU A 128 -6.80 -39.64 -26.20
C LEU A 128 -7.57 -38.33 -26.40
N LEU A 129 -6.89 -37.19 -26.55
CA LEU A 129 -7.55 -35.93 -26.85
C LEU A 129 -8.07 -35.91 -28.30
N PRO A 130 -9.32 -35.48 -28.53
CA PRO A 130 -9.79 -35.19 -29.87
C PRO A 130 -8.93 -34.11 -30.54
N LYS A 131 -8.47 -34.35 -31.78
CA LYS A 131 -7.65 -33.37 -32.52
C LYS A 131 -8.35 -32.03 -32.80
N THR A 132 -9.67 -32.00 -32.70
CA THR A 132 -10.51 -30.81 -32.91
C THR A 132 -10.87 -30.10 -31.61
N ILE A 133 -10.31 -30.50 -30.46
CA ILE A 133 -10.64 -29.89 -29.17
C ILE A 133 -10.12 -28.46 -29.11
N THR A 134 -10.99 -27.53 -28.72
CA THR A 134 -10.65 -26.10 -28.58
C THR A 134 -10.71 -25.62 -27.14
N THR A 135 -11.40 -26.34 -26.26
CA THR A 135 -11.54 -26.02 -24.83
C THR A 135 -11.44 -27.30 -24.00
N LEU A 136 -10.83 -27.22 -22.82
CA LEU A 136 -10.64 -28.35 -21.93
C LEU A 136 -11.63 -28.28 -20.76
N GLN A 137 -12.11 -29.45 -20.35
CA GLN A 137 -12.88 -29.56 -19.11
C GLN A 137 -11.92 -29.46 -17.92
N ALA A 138 -12.29 -28.67 -16.91
CA ALA A 138 -11.52 -28.57 -15.67
C ALA A 138 -11.38 -29.95 -15.00
N GLY A 139 -10.20 -30.22 -14.45
CA GLY A 139 -9.84 -31.49 -13.82
C GLY A 139 -9.32 -32.57 -14.77
N PHE A 140 -9.25 -32.30 -16.08
CA PHE A 140 -8.71 -33.25 -17.04
C PHE A 140 -7.17 -33.34 -16.94
N GLN A 141 -6.63 -34.55 -16.84
CA GLN A 141 -5.19 -34.78 -16.70
C GLN A 141 -4.48 -34.79 -18.05
N LEU A 142 -3.39 -34.04 -18.15
CA LEU A 142 -2.59 -33.87 -19.35
C LEU A 142 -1.11 -34.11 -19.07
N LYS A 143 -0.42 -34.67 -20.06
CA LYS A 143 1.05 -34.67 -20.14
C LYS A 143 1.49 -33.53 -21.05
N ILE A 144 2.16 -32.52 -20.50
CA ILE A 144 2.59 -31.35 -21.26
C ILE A 144 4.11 -31.40 -21.45
N PRO A 145 4.62 -31.38 -22.69
CA PRO A 145 6.04 -31.14 -22.94
C PRO A 145 6.40 -29.72 -22.49
N ILE A 146 7.40 -29.57 -21.63
CA ILE A 146 7.82 -28.27 -21.10
C ILE A 146 9.18 -27.84 -21.67
N TYR A 147 9.29 -26.57 -22.01
CA TYR A 147 10.56 -25.93 -22.35
C TYR A 147 10.84 -24.82 -21.35
N TYR A 148 11.60 -25.16 -20.32
CA TYR A 148 11.89 -24.30 -19.17
C TYR A 148 12.27 -22.86 -19.57
N LYS A 149 11.63 -21.88 -18.92
CA LYS A 149 12.05 -20.48 -18.94
C LYS A 149 12.59 -20.12 -17.55
N ALA A 150 13.69 -19.37 -17.49
CA ALA A 150 14.18 -18.83 -16.22
C ALA A 150 13.23 -17.75 -15.68
N LEU A 151 13.35 -17.43 -14.39
CA LEU A 151 12.58 -16.37 -13.71
C LEU A 151 11.09 -16.67 -13.52
N TRP A 152 10.72 -17.93 -13.31
CA TRP A 152 9.36 -18.25 -12.89
C TRP A 152 9.03 -17.66 -11.52
N GLY A 153 7.83 -17.07 -11.42
CA GLY A 153 7.28 -16.47 -10.22
C GLY A 153 6.86 -17.50 -9.15
N SER A 154 6.17 -17.00 -8.13
CA SER A 154 5.64 -17.82 -7.04
C SER A 154 4.73 -18.94 -7.55
N GLN A 155 4.72 -20.08 -6.86
CA GLN A 155 3.78 -21.18 -7.09
C GLN A 155 2.46 -21.03 -6.30
N PHE A 156 2.39 -20.06 -5.38
CA PHE A 156 1.21 -19.82 -4.57
C PHE A 156 0.05 -19.33 -5.45
N GLN A 157 -1.13 -19.92 -5.28
CA GLN A 157 -2.36 -19.49 -5.95
C GLN A 157 -3.20 -18.67 -4.97
N ILE A 158 -3.27 -17.35 -5.22
CA ILE A 158 -3.91 -16.38 -4.32
C ILE A 158 -5.42 -16.60 -4.24
N LEU A 159 -6.07 -16.79 -5.39
CA LEU A 159 -7.51 -16.92 -5.47
C LEU A 159 -7.90 -17.94 -6.54
N PRO A 160 -8.86 -18.84 -6.30
CA PRO A 160 -9.44 -19.66 -7.36
C PRO A 160 -10.22 -18.80 -8.38
N ASP A 161 -10.09 -19.09 -9.67
CA ASP A 161 -10.80 -18.38 -10.76
C ASP A 161 -12.32 -18.26 -10.56
N ALA A 162 -12.94 -19.27 -9.95
CA ALA A 162 -14.38 -19.28 -9.68
C ALA A 162 -14.83 -18.18 -8.69
N LEU A 163 -13.93 -17.66 -7.87
CA LEU A 163 -14.20 -16.57 -6.91
C LEU A 163 -13.86 -15.19 -7.47
N TYR A 164 -13.11 -15.12 -8.57
CA TYR A 164 -12.68 -13.87 -9.17
C TYR A 164 -13.82 -13.14 -9.92
N VAL A 165 -14.56 -13.88 -10.74
CA VAL A 165 -15.62 -13.32 -11.60
C VAL A 165 -16.88 -13.04 -10.76
N ASN A 166 -17.63 -12.00 -11.14
CA ASN A 166 -18.95 -11.74 -10.58
C ASN A 166 -19.97 -12.79 -11.09
N GLY A 167 -19.94 -13.98 -10.48
CA GLY A 167 -20.71 -15.15 -10.89
C GLY A 167 -21.46 -15.83 -9.74
N PRO A 168 -21.83 -17.11 -9.90
CA PRO A 168 -22.66 -17.85 -8.93
C PRO A 168 -22.12 -17.87 -7.50
N ALA A 169 -20.80 -17.75 -7.31
CA ALA A 169 -20.16 -17.66 -6.00
C ALA A 169 -20.59 -16.43 -5.18
N GLN A 170 -21.20 -15.42 -5.82
CA GLN A 170 -21.70 -14.21 -5.17
C GLN A 170 -23.17 -14.33 -4.74
N THR A 171 -23.83 -15.45 -5.05
CA THR A 171 -25.24 -15.67 -4.70
C THR A 171 -25.43 -15.56 -3.18
N GLY A 172 -26.37 -14.72 -2.76
CA GLY A 172 -26.68 -14.49 -1.34
C GLY A 172 -25.71 -13.57 -0.60
N PHE A 173 -24.70 -13.01 -1.28
CA PHE A 173 -23.87 -11.96 -0.70
C PHE A 173 -24.50 -10.58 -0.96
N ASP A 174 -24.91 -9.91 0.11
CA ASP A 174 -25.35 -8.52 0.06
C ASP A 174 -24.17 -7.60 0.43
N THR A 175 -23.57 -6.98 -0.58
CA THR A 175 -22.41 -6.10 -0.45
C THR A 175 -22.70 -4.90 0.45
N VAL A 176 -23.87 -4.27 0.30
CA VAL A 176 -24.23 -3.05 1.05
C VAL A 176 -24.40 -3.39 2.53
N SER A 177 -25.19 -4.43 2.83
CA SER A 177 -25.39 -4.89 4.20
C SER A 177 -24.06 -5.32 4.84
N TYR A 178 -23.19 -6.02 4.09
CA TYR A 178 -21.88 -6.41 4.58
C TYR A 178 -21.02 -5.20 4.93
N VAL A 179 -20.83 -4.24 4.02
CA VAL A 179 -20.03 -3.02 4.27
C VAL A 179 -20.58 -2.24 5.47
N ASN A 180 -21.90 -2.10 5.57
CA ASN A 180 -22.54 -1.36 6.68
C ASN A 180 -22.33 -2.05 8.05
N SER A 181 -22.11 -3.36 8.07
CA SER A 181 -21.82 -4.11 9.30
C SER A 181 -20.37 -3.98 9.79
N GLN A 182 -19.45 -3.48 8.94
CA GLN A 182 -18.03 -3.37 9.27
C GLN A 182 -17.71 -2.06 10.02
N PRO A 183 -16.62 -1.99 10.81
CA PRO A 183 -16.25 -0.77 11.52
C PRO A 183 -15.66 0.33 10.62
N GLY A 184 -15.14 -0.04 9.44
CA GLY A 184 -14.29 0.81 8.61
C GLY A 184 -14.97 1.97 7.88
N TRP A 185 -14.14 2.81 7.28
CA TRP A 185 -14.54 4.09 6.68
C TRP A 185 -15.46 3.94 5.47
N LEU A 186 -15.43 2.80 4.77
CA LEU A 186 -16.17 2.60 3.52
C LEU A 186 -17.69 2.74 3.70
N LYS A 187 -18.25 2.36 4.87
CA LYS A 187 -19.69 2.51 5.14
C LYS A 187 -20.17 3.96 5.15
N ASN A 188 -19.27 4.90 5.49
CA ASN A 188 -19.56 6.33 5.54
C ASN A 188 -19.16 7.04 4.24
N TYR A 189 -18.55 6.32 3.29
CA TYR A 189 -18.11 6.88 2.03
C TYR A 189 -19.29 7.14 1.11
N THR A 190 -19.31 8.32 0.47
CA THR A 190 -20.30 8.68 -0.53
C THR A 190 -19.66 9.35 -1.74
N VAL A 191 -20.11 9.01 -2.95
CA VAL A 191 -19.60 9.58 -4.19
C VAL A 191 -20.69 9.67 -5.25
N PHE A 192 -20.57 10.65 -6.16
CA PHE A 192 -21.39 10.70 -7.36
C PHE A 192 -20.81 9.77 -8.42
N ALA A 193 -21.51 8.69 -8.74
CA ALA A 193 -21.06 7.69 -9.72
C ALA A 193 -22.30 7.09 -10.40
N GLY A 194 -22.31 6.95 -11.73
CA GLY A 194 -23.49 6.41 -12.46
C GLY A 194 -24.77 7.18 -12.16
N ASP A 195 -24.72 8.50 -12.34
CA ASP A 195 -25.84 9.46 -12.29
C ASP A 195 -26.60 9.60 -10.97
N LYS A 196 -26.10 9.06 -9.85
CA LYS A 196 -26.59 9.37 -8.50
C LYS A 196 -25.47 9.31 -7.47
N MET A 197 -25.75 9.86 -6.29
CA MET A 197 -24.95 9.61 -5.10
C MET A 197 -25.07 8.15 -4.70
N ARG A 198 -23.94 7.50 -4.41
CA ARG A 198 -23.83 6.11 -3.96
C ARG A 198 -23.00 6.04 -2.70
N THR A 199 -23.40 5.15 -1.80
CA THR A 199 -22.64 4.72 -0.63
C THR A 199 -21.49 3.78 -1.02
N GLY A 200 -20.54 3.52 -0.12
CA GLY A 200 -19.39 2.65 -0.39
C GLY A 200 -19.77 1.25 -0.87
N GLY A 201 -20.78 0.61 -0.26
CA GLY A 201 -21.28 -0.69 -0.72
C GLY A 201 -21.91 -0.63 -2.12
N GLU A 202 -22.74 0.37 -2.39
CA GLU A 202 -23.36 0.56 -3.72
C GLU A 202 -22.32 0.87 -4.81
N LEU A 203 -21.21 1.52 -4.43
CA LEU A 203 -20.10 1.79 -5.33
C LEU A 203 -19.37 0.50 -5.71
N ILE A 204 -19.13 -0.39 -4.75
CA ILE A 204 -18.53 -1.70 -5.00
C ILE A 204 -19.41 -2.49 -5.96
N ASP A 205 -20.73 -2.54 -5.71
CA ASP A 205 -21.67 -3.24 -6.60
C ASP A 205 -21.67 -2.65 -8.02
N LEU A 206 -21.60 -1.32 -8.15
CA LEU A 206 -21.50 -0.65 -9.45
C LEU A 206 -20.25 -1.09 -10.23
N VAL A 207 -19.08 -1.08 -9.59
CA VAL A 207 -17.83 -1.47 -10.26
C VAL A 207 -17.80 -2.96 -10.54
N ALA A 208 -18.24 -3.78 -9.58
CA ALA A 208 -18.36 -5.24 -9.73
C ALA A 208 -19.25 -5.63 -10.92
N LEU A 209 -20.38 -4.93 -11.10
CA LEU A 209 -21.28 -5.14 -12.23
C LEU A 209 -20.64 -4.70 -13.55
N ASN A 210 -20.11 -3.48 -13.61
CA ASN A 210 -19.56 -2.91 -14.85
C ASN A 210 -18.34 -3.67 -15.37
N TYR A 211 -17.52 -4.22 -14.47
CA TYR A 211 -16.30 -4.93 -14.81
C TYR A 211 -16.45 -6.46 -14.71
N SER A 212 -17.63 -6.96 -14.32
CA SER A 212 -17.87 -8.40 -14.12
C SER A 212 -16.87 -9.07 -13.16
N ILE A 213 -16.39 -8.32 -12.16
CA ILE A 213 -15.44 -8.78 -11.15
C ILE A 213 -16.16 -8.92 -9.79
N SER A 214 -15.77 -9.89 -8.99
CA SER A 214 -16.44 -10.19 -7.72
C SER A 214 -16.47 -8.96 -6.79
N PRO A 215 -17.62 -8.61 -6.19
CA PRO A 215 -17.66 -7.56 -5.17
C PRO A 215 -16.80 -7.92 -3.96
N ARG A 216 -16.66 -9.21 -3.62
CA ARG A 216 -15.78 -9.67 -2.54
C ARG A 216 -14.31 -9.45 -2.86
N VAL A 217 -13.90 -9.65 -4.12
CA VAL A 217 -12.55 -9.32 -4.58
C VAL A 217 -12.27 -7.83 -4.46
N LEU A 218 -13.20 -6.97 -4.90
CA LEU A 218 -13.02 -5.53 -4.78
C LEU A 218 -12.96 -5.07 -3.32
N LEU A 219 -13.78 -5.66 -2.44
CA LEU A 219 -13.73 -5.40 -1.01
C LEU A 219 -12.42 -5.86 -0.38
N ALA A 220 -11.94 -7.06 -0.72
CA ALA A 220 -10.65 -7.55 -0.25
C ALA A 220 -9.51 -6.62 -0.69
N LEU A 221 -9.50 -6.21 -1.96
CA LEU A 221 -8.49 -5.29 -2.47
C LEU A 221 -8.53 -3.92 -1.77
N ALA A 222 -9.74 -3.39 -1.54
CA ALA A 222 -9.92 -2.14 -0.83
C ALA A 222 -9.47 -2.27 0.64
N GLU A 223 -9.80 -3.37 1.30
CA GLU A 223 -9.35 -3.64 2.68
C GLU A 223 -7.83 -3.72 2.75
N TYR A 224 -7.22 -4.58 1.92
CA TYR A 224 -5.77 -4.80 1.92
C TYR A 224 -4.96 -3.51 1.73
N GLN A 225 -5.43 -2.59 0.88
CA GLN A 225 -4.66 -1.40 0.54
C GLN A 225 -5.00 -0.17 1.38
N THR A 226 -6.20 -0.12 1.98
CA THR A 226 -6.72 1.12 2.55
C THR A 226 -7.42 0.93 3.89
N GLY A 227 -7.56 -0.31 4.36
CA GLY A 227 -8.34 -0.63 5.55
C GLY A 227 -9.82 -0.28 5.39
N ALA A 228 -10.38 -0.39 4.18
CA ALA A 228 -11.74 0.04 3.85
C ALA A 228 -12.82 -0.48 4.80
N LEU A 229 -12.66 -1.70 5.29
CA LEU A 229 -13.59 -2.40 6.17
C LEU A 229 -13.16 -2.35 7.64
N SER A 230 -11.86 -2.27 7.95
CA SER A 230 -11.37 -2.31 9.33
C SER A 230 -11.06 -0.94 9.94
N GLN A 231 -10.50 -0.01 9.16
CA GLN A 231 -9.99 1.26 9.66
C GLN A 231 -11.08 2.33 9.67
N PRO A 232 -11.34 3.01 10.81
CA PRO A 232 -12.44 3.95 10.94
C PRO A 232 -12.31 5.17 10.02
N GLU A 233 -11.09 5.50 9.61
CA GLU A 233 -10.78 6.61 8.71
C GLU A 233 -9.77 6.17 7.64
N LEU A 234 -9.89 6.75 6.45
CA LEU A 234 -8.89 6.59 5.39
C LEU A 234 -7.65 7.42 5.73
N ALA A 235 -6.47 6.80 5.66
CA ALA A 235 -5.20 7.45 5.91
C ALA A 235 -4.99 8.70 5.03
N ASP A 236 -4.43 9.76 5.62
CA ASP A 236 -4.32 11.08 4.98
C ASP A 236 -3.54 11.04 3.65
N ASN A 237 -2.48 10.24 3.58
CA ASN A 237 -1.66 10.06 2.37
C ASN A 237 -2.40 9.35 1.23
N LEU A 238 -3.46 8.59 1.54
CA LEU A 238 -4.24 7.83 0.56
C LEU A 238 -5.47 8.61 0.04
N ARG A 239 -5.79 9.79 0.60
CA ARG A 239 -7.01 10.52 0.25
C ARG A 239 -7.19 10.86 -1.23
N ILE A 240 -6.10 11.12 -1.95
CA ILE A 240 -6.15 11.49 -3.36
C ILE A 240 -6.17 10.24 -4.26
N TYR A 241 -5.31 9.27 -3.97
CA TYR A 241 -5.18 8.03 -4.74
C TYR A 241 -5.22 6.82 -3.80
N PRO A 242 -6.42 6.41 -3.32
CA PRO A 242 -6.51 5.35 -2.32
C PRO A 242 -5.82 4.03 -2.70
N LEU A 243 -5.79 3.66 -3.98
CA LEU A 243 -5.13 2.44 -4.44
C LEU A 243 -3.72 2.68 -5.01
N GLY A 244 -3.18 3.89 -4.84
CA GLY A 244 -1.79 4.24 -5.18
C GLY A 244 -1.53 4.57 -6.65
N TYR A 245 -2.54 4.58 -7.53
CA TYR A 245 -2.33 4.94 -8.93
C TYR A 245 -2.39 6.47 -9.13
N GLU A 246 -1.22 7.12 -9.14
CA GLU A 246 -1.09 8.57 -9.20
C GLU A 246 -1.32 9.11 -10.63
N ASN A 247 -2.58 9.39 -10.96
CA ASN A 247 -2.96 10.01 -12.22
C ASN A 247 -4.13 10.97 -12.01
N GLN A 248 -4.00 12.22 -12.50
CA GLN A 248 -5.01 13.26 -12.31
C GLN A 248 -6.44 12.88 -12.76
N PHE A 249 -6.57 11.96 -13.73
CA PHE A 249 -7.87 11.47 -14.23
C PHE A 249 -8.46 10.33 -13.38
N TYR A 250 -7.72 9.84 -12.38
CA TYR A 250 -8.11 8.72 -11.52
C TYR A 250 -8.11 9.11 -10.04
N ARG A 251 -8.40 10.37 -9.73
CA ARG A 251 -8.50 10.89 -8.35
C ARG A 251 -9.75 10.35 -7.66
N GLY A 252 -9.60 9.98 -6.39
CA GLY A 252 -10.68 9.49 -5.54
C GLY A 252 -10.97 8.00 -5.70
N PHE A 253 -11.60 7.42 -4.68
CA PHE A 253 -11.76 5.96 -4.55
C PHE A 253 -12.53 5.32 -5.71
N TYR A 254 -13.60 5.96 -6.21
CA TYR A 254 -14.35 5.43 -7.35
C TYR A 254 -13.46 5.20 -8.58
N LEU A 255 -12.71 6.22 -9.00
CA LEU A 255 -11.90 6.09 -10.21
C LEU A 255 -10.69 5.19 -10.00
N GLN A 256 -10.15 5.11 -8.78
CA GLN A 256 -9.15 4.10 -8.43
C GLN A 256 -9.71 2.67 -8.54
N LEU A 257 -10.94 2.40 -8.08
CA LEU A 257 -11.60 1.10 -8.25
C LEU A 257 -11.83 0.75 -9.73
N VAL A 258 -12.23 1.74 -10.54
CA VAL A 258 -12.37 1.59 -12.00
C VAL A 258 -11.04 1.21 -12.66
N TRP A 259 -9.96 1.91 -12.30
CA TRP A 259 -8.61 1.58 -12.76
C TRP A 259 -8.20 0.17 -12.32
N ALA A 260 -8.37 -0.16 -11.04
CA ALA A 260 -7.97 -1.44 -10.49
C ALA A 260 -8.73 -2.61 -11.14
N ALA A 261 -10.05 -2.49 -11.28
CA ALA A 261 -10.88 -3.50 -11.94
C ALA A 261 -10.48 -3.71 -13.41
N SER A 262 -10.15 -2.62 -14.12
CA SER A 262 -9.63 -2.69 -15.50
C SER A 262 -8.29 -3.41 -15.57
N LEU A 263 -7.35 -3.04 -14.68
CA LEU A 263 -6.00 -3.64 -14.64
C LEU A 263 -6.03 -5.13 -14.26
N LEU A 264 -6.86 -5.49 -13.28
CA LEU A 264 -7.11 -6.87 -12.88
C LEU A 264 -7.69 -7.68 -14.06
N ASN A 265 -8.73 -7.18 -14.74
CA ASN A 265 -9.32 -7.87 -15.88
C ASN A 265 -8.32 -8.06 -17.03
N ASN A 266 -7.49 -7.05 -17.29
CA ASN A 266 -6.43 -7.16 -18.30
C ASN A 266 -5.47 -8.32 -17.96
N GLY A 267 -5.03 -8.44 -16.71
CA GLY A 267 -4.21 -9.57 -16.27
C GLY A 267 -4.94 -10.91 -16.41
N TYR A 268 -6.16 -11.00 -15.89
CA TYR A 268 -6.99 -12.21 -15.92
C TYR A 268 -7.22 -12.74 -17.35
N TYR A 269 -7.68 -11.90 -18.26
CA TYR A 269 -8.02 -12.32 -19.62
C TYR A 269 -6.79 -12.51 -20.51
N ARG A 270 -5.71 -11.75 -20.30
CA ARG A 270 -4.46 -11.98 -21.04
C ARG A 270 -3.76 -13.27 -20.59
N TRP A 271 -3.89 -13.67 -19.33
CA TRP A 271 -3.44 -15.01 -18.93
C TRP A 271 -4.27 -16.09 -19.62
N ARG A 272 -5.61 -16.04 -19.51
CA ARG A 272 -6.50 -17.07 -20.09
C ARG A 272 -6.34 -17.29 -21.59
N ASN A 273 -5.96 -16.26 -22.34
CA ASN A 273 -5.73 -16.38 -23.78
C ASN A 273 -4.25 -16.63 -24.15
N GLY A 274 -3.36 -16.74 -23.16
CA GLY A 274 -1.94 -17.02 -23.35
C GLY A 274 -1.11 -15.84 -23.88
N SER A 275 -1.58 -14.59 -23.73
CA SER A 275 -0.88 -13.36 -24.20
C SER A 275 -0.17 -12.56 -23.10
N LEU A 276 -0.20 -13.06 -21.86
CA LEU A 276 0.59 -12.56 -20.75
C LEU A 276 1.61 -13.61 -20.36
N ASP A 277 2.82 -13.48 -20.89
CA ASP A 277 3.95 -14.38 -20.71
C ASP A 277 5.09 -13.78 -19.88
N GLU A 278 5.01 -12.48 -19.59
CA GLU A 278 5.94 -11.73 -18.73
C GLU A 278 5.22 -10.65 -17.91
N ILE A 279 5.74 -10.39 -16.72
CA ILE A 279 5.34 -9.30 -15.84
C ILE A 279 6.57 -8.44 -15.57
N ASN A 280 6.50 -7.17 -15.95
CA ASN A 280 7.49 -6.16 -15.59
C ASN A 280 7.10 -5.52 -14.24
N ARG A 281 8.04 -5.50 -13.30
CA ARG A 281 7.88 -4.91 -11.96
C ARG A 281 8.37 -3.46 -11.93
N THR A 282 8.04 -2.73 -10.87
CA THR A 282 8.33 -1.29 -10.73
C THR A 282 9.81 -0.93 -10.81
N ASP A 283 10.71 -1.86 -10.46
CA ASP A 283 12.16 -1.69 -10.53
C ASP A 283 12.77 -2.06 -11.90
N GLY A 284 11.93 -2.44 -12.88
CA GLY A 284 12.33 -2.88 -14.21
C GLY A 284 12.78 -4.33 -14.29
N THR A 285 12.71 -5.09 -13.20
CA THR A 285 12.94 -6.54 -13.24
C THR A 285 11.74 -7.27 -13.83
N LEU A 286 12.03 -8.43 -14.43
CA LEU A 286 11.05 -9.27 -15.11
C LEU A 286 10.73 -10.52 -14.28
N GLU A 287 9.47 -10.91 -14.34
CA GLU A 287 8.94 -12.20 -13.88
C GLU A 287 8.25 -12.92 -15.02
N ILE A 288 8.36 -14.23 -15.06
CA ILE A 288 7.53 -15.08 -15.91
C ILE A 288 6.51 -15.74 -14.97
N PRO A 289 5.20 -15.54 -15.15
CA PRO A 289 4.22 -16.24 -14.32
C PRO A 289 4.44 -17.75 -14.43
N ASP A 290 4.31 -18.42 -13.29
CA ASP A 290 4.49 -19.86 -13.23
C ASP A 290 3.45 -20.57 -14.14
N PRO A 291 3.84 -21.54 -15.01
CA PRO A 291 2.93 -22.12 -15.99
C PRO A 291 1.69 -22.84 -15.41
N TRP A 292 1.73 -23.20 -14.14
CA TRP A 292 0.60 -23.84 -13.44
C TRP A 292 -0.30 -22.84 -12.71
N GLN A 293 -0.08 -21.54 -12.86
CA GLN A 293 -0.91 -20.54 -12.25
C GLN A 293 -2.33 -20.50 -12.83
N ASN A 294 -3.25 -20.04 -12.00
CA ASN A 294 -4.61 -19.72 -12.43
C ASN A 294 -4.72 -18.24 -12.82
N ALA A 295 -5.75 -17.87 -13.57
CA ALA A 295 -5.88 -16.53 -14.13
C ALA A 295 -6.09 -15.45 -13.07
N ALA A 296 -6.82 -15.77 -11.99
CA ALA A 296 -7.06 -14.86 -10.89
C ALA A 296 -5.74 -14.51 -10.17
N THR A 297 -4.88 -15.49 -9.93
CA THR A 297 -3.57 -15.27 -9.31
C THR A 297 -2.68 -14.40 -10.18
N VAL A 298 -2.57 -14.71 -11.47
CA VAL A 298 -1.77 -13.89 -12.39
C VAL A 298 -2.34 -12.47 -12.52
N ALA A 299 -3.66 -12.30 -12.42
CA ALA A 299 -4.28 -10.97 -12.38
C ALA A 299 -3.79 -10.14 -11.18
N PHE A 300 -3.70 -10.73 -9.98
CA PHE A 300 -3.18 -10.04 -8.80
C PHE A 300 -1.68 -9.81 -8.87
N GLN A 301 -0.89 -10.78 -9.33
CA GLN A 301 0.53 -10.60 -9.59
C GLN A 301 0.76 -9.41 -10.54
N HIS A 302 0.10 -9.42 -11.69
CA HIS A 302 0.19 -8.31 -12.64
C HIS A 302 -0.26 -6.98 -12.04
N TYR A 303 -1.36 -6.97 -11.28
CA TYR A 303 -1.86 -5.75 -10.64
C TYR A 303 -0.88 -5.16 -9.63
N PHE A 304 -0.33 -5.97 -8.73
CA PHE A 304 0.59 -5.52 -7.70
C PHE A 304 1.94 -5.10 -8.29
N SER A 305 2.40 -5.76 -9.36
CA SER A 305 3.66 -5.44 -10.03
C SER A 305 3.72 -4.02 -10.58
N GLN A 306 2.57 -3.41 -10.90
CA GLN A 306 2.50 -2.07 -11.48
C GLN A 306 2.72 -0.94 -10.46
N LYS A 307 2.68 -1.24 -9.16
CA LYS A 307 2.61 -0.20 -8.12
C LYS A 307 3.40 -0.48 -6.85
N LEU A 308 3.61 -1.75 -6.49
CA LEU A 308 4.32 -2.11 -5.27
C LEU A 308 5.84 -2.11 -5.50
N SER A 309 6.60 -1.85 -4.44
CA SER A 309 8.03 -2.14 -4.44
C SER A 309 8.24 -3.64 -4.58
N ILE A 310 9.45 -4.08 -4.95
CA ILE A 310 9.72 -5.53 -5.09
C ILE A 310 9.41 -6.30 -3.80
N GLN A 311 9.78 -5.74 -2.65
CA GLN A 311 9.53 -6.38 -1.36
C GLN A 311 8.03 -6.48 -1.06
N ASP A 312 7.29 -5.38 -1.21
CA ASP A 312 5.85 -5.37 -0.96
C ASP A 312 5.08 -6.26 -1.97
N TYR A 313 5.60 -6.36 -3.20
CA TYR A 313 5.08 -7.25 -4.22
C TYR A 313 5.25 -8.71 -3.81
N ASP A 314 6.46 -9.11 -3.44
CA ASP A 314 6.77 -10.48 -3.01
C ASP A 314 5.93 -10.86 -1.79
N ASP A 315 5.76 -9.95 -0.83
CA ASP A 315 4.93 -10.16 0.35
C ASP A 315 3.44 -10.32 -0.01
N ALA A 316 2.94 -9.51 -0.96
CA ALA A 316 1.53 -9.55 -1.38
C ALA A 316 1.13 -10.84 -2.11
N ILE A 317 2.07 -11.54 -2.77
CA ILE A 317 1.78 -12.72 -3.60
C ILE A 317 2.12 -14.06 -2.91
N GLN A 318 2.24 -14.05 -1.59
CA GLN A 318 2.53 -15.22 -0.75
C GLN A 318 1.36 -15.53 0.20
N GLU A 319 1.47 -16.63 0.93
CA GLU A 319 0.39 -17.18 1.77
C GLU A 319 -0.14 -16.22 2.84
N ASN A 320 0.73 -15.39 3.41
CA ASN A 320 0.37 -14.37 4.42
C ASN A 320 0.14 -12.98 3.79
N GLY A 321 0.06 -12.91 2.46
CA GLY A 321 -0.13 -11.69 1.69
C GLY A 321 -1.61 -11.31 1.50
N PHE A 322 -1.94 -10.91 0.27
CA PHE A 322 -3.31 -10.59 -0.15
C PHE A 322 -4.19 -11.85 -0.23
#